data_AF-A0AAP5PB46-F1
#
_entry.id   AF-A0AAP5PB46-F1
#
_cell.length_a   1.000
_cell.length_b   1.000
_cell.length_c   1.000
_cell.angle_alpha   90.00
_cell.angle_beta   90.00
_cell.angle_gamma   90.00
#
_symmetry.space_group_name_H-M   'P 1'
#
loop_
_entity.id
_entity.type
_entity.pdbx_description
1 polymer ?
#
loop_
_entity_poly.entity_id
_entity_poly.type
_entity_poly.pdbx_seq_one_letter_code
_entity_poly.pdbx_strand_id
1 'polypeptide(L)'
;MSNQISTFAVKFNFFGTAISMGNNEKKNVRGLGSGLTKYAAQTENVQNQEFYVGNPRKAANVTNLDRLKLGKVRVAPTFYRIDGNTNWIPNLIFMVDDIENGGKIKISDFKKSEKQIPKITMNGDVTSYIDFEETFGTFDFYGATPEYYRDNVSNQLTNEVDHYVATLYSSKLDEVYLVDILDVDSKVLSLDLGSKVNMIEATARVFRSAAEVDTGVTSISMKCKDLSVVKETSKSTVPSQPSPSSQNQESNKTKNN
;
A
#
# COMPACT_ATOMS: atom_id res chain seq x y z
N MET A 1 7.88 -12.21 -13.20
CA MET A 1 6.72 -11.37 -12.80
C MET A 1 5.99 -12.14 -11.74
N SER A 2 5.92 -11.63 -10.51
CA SER A 2 5.44 -12.42 -9.37
C SER A 2 4.14 -11.88 -8.75
N ASN A 3 3.72 -10.64 -9.09
CA ASN A 3 2.57 -9.97 -8.47
C ASN A 3 2.54 -10.17 -6.94
N GLN A 4 3.70 -10.15 -6.31
CA GLN A 4 3.86 -10.41 -4.88
C GLN A 4 3.63 -9.13 -4.10
N ILE A 5 3.21 -9.28 -2.84
CA ILE A 5 3.14 -8.16 -1.91
C ILE A 5 3.46 -8.63 -0.49
N SER A 6 4.43 -7.97 0.13
CA SER A 6 4.86 -8.25 1.50
C SER A 6 4.14 -7.37 2.52
N THR A 7 3.89 -6.10 2.16
CA THR A 7 3.09 -5.16 2.94
C THR A 7 2.41 -4.15 2.02
N PHE A 8 1.32 -3.53 2.48
CA PHE A 8 0.70 -2.40 1.79
C PHE A 8 0.20 -1.34 2.77
N ALA A 9 0.15 -0.10 2.31
CA ALA A 9 -0.32 1.04 3.09
C ALA A 9 -1.86 1.07 3.14
N VAL A 10 -2.39 1.50 4.28
CA VAL A 10 -3.83 1.76 4.44
C VAL A 10 -4.09 3.24 4.21
N LYS A 11 -5.17 3.57 3.50
CA LYS A 11 -5.61 4.96 3.26
C LYS A 11 -5.63 5.76 4.56
N PHE A 12 -5.14 6.99 4.46
CA PHE A 12 -5.18 7.92 5.59
C PHE A 12 -6.61 8.03 6.14
N ASN A 13 -6.73 7.97 7.46
CA ASN A 13 -8.00 8.07 8.19
C ASN A 13 -9.07 7.00 7.84
N PHE A 14 -8.68 5.87 7.21
CA PHE A 14 -9.63 4.77 6.91
C PHE A 14 -10.41 4.30 8.15
N PHE A 15 -9.75 4.20 9.30
CA PHE A 15 -10.37 3.74 10.55
C PHE A 15 -11.19 4.82 11.27
N GLY A 16 -10.98 6.09 10.97
CA GLY A 16 -11.48 7.21 11.78
C GLY A 16 -10.87 7.23 13.18
N THR A 17 -11.60 7.76 14.16
CA THR A 17 -11.20 7.69 15.58
C THR A 17 -11.13 6.25 16.06
N ALA A 18 -10.08 5.90 16.81
CA ALA A 18 -9.94 4.60 17.46
C ALA A 18 -9.94 4.75 18.99
N ILE A 19 -10.58 3.80 19.68
CA ILE A 19 -10.59 3.71 21.14
C ILE A 19 -10.15 2.31 21.57
N SER A 20 -9.39 2.22 22.66
CA SER A 20 -8.97 0.94 23.22
C SER A 20 -10.14 0.20 23.87
N MET A 21 -10.19 -1.11 23.67
CA MET A 21 -11.16 -2.01 24.32
C MET A 21 -10.57 -2.75 25.53
N GLY A 22 -9.39 -2.32 26.00
CA GLY A 22 -8.68 -2.95 27.10
C GLY A 22 -7.30 -2.37 27.31
N ASN A 23 -6.48 -3.09 28.07
CA ASN A 23 -5.05 -2.76 28.17
C ASN A 23 -4.32 -3.34 26.95
N ASN A 24 -3.22 -2.69 26.55
CA ASN A 24 -2.33 -3.27 25.55
C ASN A 24 -1.62 -4.51 26.13
N GLU A 25 -1.37 -5.51 25.27
CA GLU A 25 -0.73 -6.77 25.66
C GLU A 25 0.45 -7.08 24.76
N LYS A 26 1.43 -7.83 25.28
CA LYS A 26 2.49 -8.39 24.44
C LYS A 26 1.99 -9.65 23.77
N LYS A 27 2.20 -9.75 22.46
CA LYS A 27 1.76 -10.89 21.66
C LYS A 27 2.84 -11.30 20.67
N ASN A 28 2.93 -12.61 20.46
CA ASN A 28 3.72 -13.20 19.39
C ASN A 28 2.81 -13.41 18.19
N VAL A 29 3.23 -12.93 17.03
CA VAL A 29 2.49 -13.12 15.78
C VAL A 29 3.37 -13.90 14.81
N ARG A 30 2.88 -15.06 14.39
CA ARG A 30 3.58 -15.90 13.43
C ARG A 30 3.84 -15.12 12.13
N GLY A 31 5.05 -15.21 11.61
CA GLY A 31 5.48 -14.49 10.41
C GLY A 31 5.96 -13.06 10.66
N LEU A 32 5.72 -12.48 11.86
CA LEU A 32 6.15 -11.13 12.21
C LEU A 32 7.06 -11.07 13.45
N GLY A 33 7.10 -12.16 14.23
CA GLY A 33 8.02 -12.33 15.36
C GLY A 33 7.35 -12.21 16.73
N SER A 34 8.19 -12.15 17.76
CA SER A 34 7.78 -12.11 19.16
C SER A 34 7.82 -10.69 19.75
N GLY A 35 7.01 -10.43 20.77
CA GLY A 35 7.10 -9.21 21.57
C GLY A 35 6.43 -7.97 20.97
N LEU A 36 5.57 -8.14 19.96
CA LEU A 36 4.73 -7.09 19.40
C LEU A 36 3.76 -6.59 20.48
N THR A 37 3.49 -5.29 20.51
CA THR A 37 2.44 -4.74 21.39
C THR A 37 1.12 -4.73 20.63
N LYS A 38 0.14 -5.49 21.12
CA LYS A 38 -1.21 -5.58 20.54
C LYS A 38 -2.15 -4.59 21.24
N TYR A 39 -2.97 -3.94 20.42
CA TYR A 39 -4.07 -3.07 20.82
C TYR A 39 -5.37 -3.62 20.25
N ALA A 40 -6.31 -4.00 21.11
CA ALA A 40 -7.68 -4.29 20.70
C ALA A 40 -8.46 -2.97 20.68
N ALA A 41 -9.00 -2.60 19.52
CA ALA A 41 -9.61 -1.29 19.32
C ALA A 41 -11.01 -1.38 18.69
N GLN A 42 -11.91 -0.51 19.16
CA GLN A 42 -13.10 -0.16 18.43
C GLN A 42 -12.78 1.11 17.64
N THR A 43 -12.98 1.08 16.33
CA THR A 43 -12.77 2.27 15.47
C THR A 43 -14.11 2.81 14.98
N GLU A 44 -14.16 4.02 14.44
CA GLU A 44 -15.41 4.59 13.90
C GLU A 44 -15.90 3.77 12.72
N ASN A 45 -15.00 3.36 11.83
CA ASN A 45 -15.35 2.73 10.55
C ASN A 45 -15.24 1.20 10.55
N VAL A 46 -14.43 0.60 11.42
CA VAL A 46 -14.20 -0.85 11.50
C VAL A 46 -14.42 -1.40 12.91
N GLN A 47 -15.15 -2.50 13.01
CA GLN A 47 -15.43 -3.18 14.27
C GLN A 47 -14.22 -3.95 14.80
N ASN A 48 -13.96 -3.82 16.10
CA ASN A 48 -13.09 -4.71 16.88
C ASN A 48 -11.72 -5.02 16.23
N GLN A 49 -11.13 -4.02 15.59
CA GLN A 49 -9.86 -4.17 14.88
C GLN A 49 -8.71 -4.36 15.87
N GLU A 50 -7.75 -5.19 15.49
CA GLU A 50 -6.50 -5.33 16.23
C GLU A 50 -5.38 -4.61 15.50
N PHE A 51 -4.60 -3.83 16.25
CA PHE A 51 -3.42 -3.13 15.77
C PHE A 51 -2.18 -3.62 16.51
N TYR A 52 -1.05 -3.67 15.81
CA TYR A 52 0.21 -4.18 16.34
C TYR A 52 1.33 -3.16 16.14
N VAL A 53 2.06 -2.86 17.20
CA VAL A 53 3.26 -2.01 17.15
C VAL A 53 4.49 -2.88 17.36
N GLY A 54 5.39 -2.86 16.36
CA GLY A 54 6.61 -3.66 16.39
C GLY A 54 7.69 -3.12 17.32
N ASN A 55 7.82 -1.79 17.41
CA ASN A 55 8.80 -1.13 18.26
C ASN A 55 8.20 -0.79 19.63
N PRO A 56 8.65 -1.41 20.75
CA PRO A 56 8.11 -1.12 22.08
C PRO A 56 8.24 0.34 22.51
N ARG A 57 9.24 1.09 22.00
CA ARG A 57 9.44 2.52 22.32
C ARG A 57 8.39 3.43 21.67
N LYS A 58 7.68 2.93 20.66
CA LYS A 58 6.63 3.64 19.93
C LYS A 58 5.22 3.19 20.35
N ALA A 59 5.13 2.36 21.38
CA ALA A 59 3.90 1.78 21.87
C ALA A 59 3.50 2.45 23.19
N ALA A 60 2.45 3.28 23.20
CA ALA A 60 1.95 3.88 24.43
C ALA A 60 1.19 2.86 25.30
N ASN A 61 1.30 2.99 26.62
CA ASN A 61 0.42 2.28 27.55
C ASN A 61 -0.99 2.86 27.46
N VAL A 62 -1.96 1.97 27.33
CA VAL A 62 -3.37 2.34 27.22
C VAL A 62 -4.20 1.46 28.13
N THR A 63 -5.35 1.98 28.50
CA THR A 63 -6.38 1.26 29.26
C THR A 63 -7.71 1.37 28.52
N ASN A 64 -8.71 0.62 28.97
CA ASN A 64 -10.03 0.61 28.33
C ASN A 64 -10.59 2.04 28.17
N LEU A 65 -11.14 2.35 26.99
CA LEU A 65 -11.67 3.67 26.62
C LEU A 65 -10.64 4.81 26.54
N ASP A 66 -9.35 4.49 26.39
CA ASP A 66 -8.38 5.50 25.93
C ASP A 66 -8.50 5.69 24.42
N ARG A 67 -8.45 6.94 23.96
CA ARG A 67 -8.33 7.26 22.54
C ARG A 67 -6.96 6.80 22.04
N LEU A 68 -6.94 6.11 20.91
CA LEU A 68 -5.72 5.69 20.23
C LEU A 68 -5.47 6.66 19.08
N LYS A 69 -4.36 7.40 19.13
CA LYS A 69 -3.87 8.10 17.95
C LYS A 69 -2.97 7.14 17.20
N LEU A 70 -3.47 6.63 16.08
CA LEU A 70 -2.74 5.71 15.23
C LEU A 70 -1.81 6.52 14.31
N GLY A 71 -0.54 6.15 14.26
CA GLY A 71 0.36 6.58 13.19
C GLY A 71 0.03 5.91 11.85
N LYS A 72 1.02 5.78 10.98
CA LYS A 72 0.83 5.13 9.67
C LYS A 72 0.51 3.65 9.86
N VAL A 73 -0.61 3.23 9.27
CA VAL A 73 -1.05 1.84 9.30
C VAL A 73 -0.62 1.14 8.01
N ARG A 74 0.04 -0.01 8.17
CA ARG A 74 0.40 -0.93 7.09
C ARG A 74 -0.21 -2.29 7.36
N VAL A 75 -0.62 -2.99 6.32
CA VAL A 75 -1.07 -4.37 6.43
C VAL A 75 0.08 -5.28 6.05
N ALA A 76 0.38 -6.24 6.91
CA ALA A 76 1.26 -7.36 6.62
C ALA A 76 0.39 -8.62 6.43
N PRO A 77 0.23 -9.11 5.20
CA PRO A 77 -0.35 -10.42 4.97
C PRO A 77 0.50 -11.51 5.61
N THR A 78 -0.11 -12.39 6.38
CA THR A 78 0.53 -13.54 7.03
C THR A 78 -0.28 -14.80 6.77
N PHE A 79 0.32 -15.96 7.02
CA PHE A 79 -0.37 -17.24 6.93
C PHE A 79 -0.27 -17.97 8.27
N TYR A 80 -1.40 -18.49 8.76
CA TYR A 80 -1.40 -19.42 9.87
C TYR A 80 -1.89 -20.78 9.43
N ARG A 81 -1.20 -21.81 9.87
CA ARG A 81 -1.65 -23.19 9.74
C ARG A 81 -2.43 -23.54 11.00
N ILE A 82 -3.63 -24.10 10.85
CA ILE A 82 -4.31 -24.76 11.96
C ILE A 82 -3.65 -26.13 12.13
N ASP A 83 -3.19 -26.43 13.35
CA ASP A 83 -2.56 -27.72 13.66
C ASP A 83 -3.50 -28.87 13.26
N GLY A 84 -2.98 -29.85 12.52
CA GLY A 84 -3.75 -30.96 11.96
C GLY A 84 -4.36 -30.71 10.57
N ASN A 85 -4.27 -29.50 10.02
CA ASN A 85 -4.72 -29.19 8.66
C ASN A 85 -3.52 -28.81 7.76
N THR A 86 -3.51 -29.22 6.49
CA THR A 86 -2.51 -28.78 5.49
C THR A 86 -2.83 -27.39 4.93
N ASN A 87 -4.03 -26.88 5.18
CA ASN A 87 -4.46 -25.59 4.66
C ASN A 87 -3.89 -24.44 5.50
N TRP A 88 -3.18 -23.55 4.84
CA TRP A 88 -2.77 -22.27 5.39
C TRP A 88 -3.88 -21.26 5.20
N ILE A 89 -4.28 -20.60 6.29
CA ILE A 89 -5.29 -19.56 6.28
C ILE A 89 -4.57 -18.21 6.25
N PRO A 90 -4.80 -17.39 5.21
CA PRO A 90 -4.28 -16.04 5.18
C PRO A 90 -4.94 -15.18 6.26
N ASN A 91 -4.14 -14.29 6.84
CA ASN A 91 -4.54 -13.36 7.89
C ASN A 91 -3.86 -12.01 7.65
N LEU A 92 -4.65 -10.94 7.70
CA LEU A 92 -4.13 -9.59 7.52
C LEU A 92 -3.81 -8.96 8.87
N ILE A 93 -2.54 -8.66 9.10
CA ILE A 93 -2.09 -8.04 10.35
C ILE A 93 -1.91 -6.54 10.13
N PHE A 94 -2.65 -5.73 10.89
CA PHE A 94 -2.53 -4.27 10.82
C PHE A 94 -1.42 -3.79 11.76
N MET A 95 -0.28 -3.48 11.15
CA MET A 95 0.89 -2.93 11.80
C MET A 95 0.80 -1.41 11.83
N VAL A 96 1.13 -0.81 12.96
CA VAL A 96 1.19 0.65 13.12
C VAL A 96 2.61 1.02 13.52
N ASP A 97 3.16 2.07 12.93
CA ASP A 97 4.51 2.54 13.25
C ASP A 97 4.60 3.07 14.69
N ASP A 98 3.60 3.82 15.14
CA ASP A 98 3.44 4.27 16.52
C ASP A 98 1.96 4.40 16.93
N ILE A 99 1.74 4.30 18.24
CA ILE A 99 0.44 4.60 18.85
C ILE A 99 0.68 5.50 20.06
N GLU A 100 0.04 6.67 20.05
CA GLU A 100 0.00 7.56 21.21
C GLU A 100 -1.32 7.40 21.99
N ASN A 101 -1.24 7.56 23.31
CA ASN A 101 -2.42 7.64 24.17
C ASN A 101 -3.02 9.05 24.08
N GLY A 102 -4.20 9.16 23.47
CA GLY A 102 -4.94 10.41 23.32
C GLY A 102 -5.78 10.80 24.54
N GLY A 103 -5.65 10.08 25.65
CA GLY A 103 -6.42 10.28 26.89
C GLY A 103 -7.77 9.56 26.88
N LYS A 104 -8.45 9.62 28.03
CA LYS A 104 -9.77 9.01 28.23
C LYS A 104 -10.83 9.68 27.36
N ILE A 105 -11.73 8.88 26.80
CA ILE A 105 -12.97 9.36 26.16
C ILE A 105 -14.19 8.82 26.90
N LYS A 106 -15.27 9.60 26.98
CA LYS A 106 -16.58 9.06 27.40
C LYS A 106 -17.17 8.26 26.25
N ILE A 107 -17.74 7.10 26.55
CA ILE A 107 -18.33 6.23 25.52
C ILE A 107 -19.45 6.94 24.74
N SER A 108 -20.17 7.88 25.36
CA SER A 108 -21.19 8.74 24.73
C SER A 108 -20.65 9.60 23.60
N ASP A 109 -19.37 9.92 23.64
CA ASP A 109 -18.73 10.87 22.72
C ASP A 109 -18.10 10.11 21.53
N PHE A 110 -18.04 8.78 21.60
CA PHE A 110 -17.54 7.94 20.53
C PHE A 110 -18.68 7.56 19.56
N LYS A 111 -18.61 8.08 18.34
CA LYS A 111 -19.64 7.87 17.31
C LYS A 111 -19.17 6.86 16.28
N LYS A 112 -19.81 5.68 16.26
CA LYS A 112 -19.61 4.69 15.19
C LYS A 112 -20.24 5.20 13.89
N SER A 113 -19.63 4.85 12.76
CA SER A 113 -20.27 5.02 11.45
C SER A 113 -21.55 4.18 11.37
N GLU A 114 -22.59 4.71 10.73
CA GLU A 114 -23.86 3.99 10.52
C GLU A 114 -23.66 2.69 9.72
N LYS A 115 -22.69 2.69 8.81
CA LYS A 115 -22.31 1.54 7.97
C LYS A 115 -20.94 1.02 8.36
N GLN A 116 -20.77 0.71 9.64
CA GLN A 116 -19.51 0.19 10.14
C GLN A 116 -19.17 -1.17 9.51
N ILE A 117 -17.92 -1.29 9.04
CA ILE A 117 -17.40 -2.50 8.41
C ILE A 117 -17.07 -3.54 9.50
N PRO A 118 -17.35 -4.83 9.30
CA PRO A 118 -16.87 -5.90 10.18
C PRO A 118 -15.34 -5.91 10.30
N LYS A 119 -14.81 -6.58 11.33
CA LYS A 119 -13.37 -6.75 11.51
C LYS A 119 -12.74 -7.33 10.24
N ILE A 120 -11.65 -6.72 9.78
CA ILE A 120 -10.90 -7.20 8.61
C ILE A 120 -9.92 -8.27 9.11
N THR A 121 -10.11 -9.52 8.67
CA THR A 121 -9.36 -10.68 9.19
C THR A 121 -8.77 -11.60 8.13
N MET A 122 -9.16 -11.47 6.86
CA MET A 122 -8.78 -12.43 5.83
C MET A 122 -8.39 -11.76 4.51
N ASN A 123 -7.72 -12.53 3.66
CA ASN A 123 -7.47 -12.16 2.28
C ASN A 123 -8.78 -11.92 1.52
N GLY A 124 -8.71 -11.13 0.46
CA GLY A 124 -9.90 -10.73 -0.26
C GLY A 124 -9.72 -9.38 -0.89
N ASP A 125 -10.85 -8.76 -1.19
CA ASP A 125 -10.89 -7.41 -1.73
C ASP A 125 -10.32 -6.43 -0.69
N VAL A 126 -9.28 -5.69 -1.09
CA VAL A 126 -8.62 -4.66 -0.27
C VAL A 126 -8.85 -3.26 -0.80
N THR A 127 -9.58 -3.11 -1.90
CA THR A 127 -9.81 -1.87 -2.65
C THR A 127 -10.26 -0.71 -1.77
N SER A 128 -11.15 -0.99 -0.81
CA SER A 128 -11.73 0.07 0.03
C SER A 128 -10.71 0.72 0.93
N TYR A 129 -9.64 0.02 1.35
CA TYR A 129 -8.71 0.50 2.36
C TYR A 129 -7.25 0.54 1.95
N ILE A 130 -6.82 -0.13 0.88
CA ILE A 130 -5.46 0.01 0.35
C ILE A 130 -5.25 1.43 -0.18
N ASP A 131 -4.12 2.04 0.17
CA ASP A 131 -3.64 3.27 -0.45
C ASP A 131 -2.71 2.90 -1.60
N PHE A 132 -3.19 2.98 -2.85
CA PHE A 132 -2.40 2.57 -4.01
C PHE A 132 -1.18 3.46 -4.21
N GLU A 133 -1.31 4.77 -4.02
CA GLU A 133 -0.21 5.71 -4.20
C GLU A 133 0.83 5.56 -3.08
N GLU A 134 0.39 5.43 -1.82
CA GLU A 134 1.32 5.19 -0.72
C GLU A 134 1.89 3.75 -0.73
N THR A 135 1.25 2.79 -1.38
CA THR A 135 1.81 1.44 -1.52
C THR A 135 2.81 1.35 -2.67
N PHE A 136 2.37 1.71 -3.88
CA PHE A 136 3.11 1.46 -5.12
C PHE A 136 3.81 2.69 -5.70
N GLY A 137 3.39 3.90 -5.31
CA GLY A 137 3.82 5.13 -5.96
C GLY A 137 3.33 5.23 -7.40
N THR A 138 4.07 5.97 -8.22
CA THR A 138 3.85 6.03 -9.67
C THR A 138 4.50 4.83 -10.35
N PHE A 139 3.87 4.32 -11.40
CA PHE A 139 4.39 3.21 -12.19
C PHE A 139 5.08 3.70 -13.47
N ASP A 140 6.10 2.98 -13.91
CA ASP A 140 6.64 3.10 -15.27
C ASP A 140 5.99 2.03 -16.16
N PHE A 141 5.44 2.44 -17.30
CA PHE A 141 4.71 1.57 -18.23
C PHE A 141 5.66 0.78 -19.13
N TYR A 142 5.58 -0.56 -19.13
CA TYR A 142 6.45 -1.44 -19.93
C TYR A 142 5.76 -2.08 -21.14
N GLY A 143 4.47 -1.84 -21.32
CA GLY A 143 3.69 -2.39 -22.44
C GLY A 143 2.36 -2.97 -21.98
N ALA A 144 1.48 -3.27 -22.94
CA ALA A 144 0.23 -3.95 -22.68
C ALA A 144 -0.12 -4.90 -23.82
N THR A 145 -0.88 -5.94 -23.50
CA THR A 145 -1.38 -6.93 -24.46
C THR A 145 -2.89 -7.08 -24.32
N PRO A 146 -3.65 -7.20 -25.42
CA PRO A 146 -5.07 -7.52 -25.34
C PRO A 146 -5.27 -8.98 -24.90
N GLU A 147 -6.23 -9.21 -24.03
CA GLU A 147 -6.81 -10.51 -23.74
C GLU A 147 -8.19 -10.59 -24.41
N TYR A 148 -8.50 -11.74 -25.01
CA TYR A 148 -9.71 -11.93 -25.80
C TYR A 148 -10.68 -12.88 -25.09
N TYR A 149 -11.98 -12.68 -25.32
CA TYR A 149 -12.99 -13.61 -24.84
C TYR A 149 -12.74 -15.03 -25.37
N ARG A 150 -13.22 -16.02 -24.62
CA ARG A 150 -13.30 -17.41 -25.08
C ARG A 150 -14.75 -17.75 -25.36
N ASP A 151 -15.00 -18.37 -26.49
CA ASP A 151 -16.31 -18.94 -26.78
C ASP A 151 -16.60 -20.07 -25.79
N ASN A 152 -17.72 -19.97 -25.07
CA ASN A 152 -18.03 -20.88 -23.95
C ASN A 152 -18.31 -22.32 -24.40
N VAL A 153 -18.55 -22.57 -25.69
CA VAL A 153 -18.88 -23.90 -26.23
C VAL A 153 -17.62 -24.59 -26.79
N SER A 154 -16.83 -23.87 -27.56
CA SER A 154 -15.64 -24.37 -28.26
C SER A 154 -14.33 -24.13 -27.49
N ASN A 155 -14.35 -23.26 -26.48
CA ASN A 155 -13.18 -22.81 -25.72
C ASN A 155 -12.08 -22.14 -26.57
N GLN A 156 -12.40 -21.77 -27.81
CA GLN A 156 -11.50 -21.02 -28.71
C GLN A 156 -11.55 -19.52 -28.40
N LEU A 157 -10.43 -18.83 -28.63
CA LEU A 157 -10.37 -17.38 -28.52
C LEU A 157 -11.26 -16.74 -29.59
N THR A 158 -12.01 -15.71 -29.22
CA THR A 158 -12.75 -14.86 -30.14
C THR A 158 -11.88 -13.68 -30.59
N ASN A 159 -12.41 -12.83 -31.47
CA ASN A 159 -11.77 -11.56 -31.85
C ASN A 159 -12.21 -10.38 -30.97
N GLU A 160 -13.02 -10.64 -29.94
CA GLU A 160 -13.54 -9.61 -29.05
C GLU A 160 -12.60 -9.46 -27.84
N VAL A 161 -12.09 -8.26 -27.64
CA VAL A 161 -11.22 -7.95 -26.50
C VAL A 161 -12.07 -7.96 -25.23
N ASP A 162 -11.63 -8.71 -24.21
CA ASP A 162 -12.23 -8.72 -22.88
C ASP A 162 -11.61 -7.63 -21.99
N HIS A 163 -10.27 -7.54 -21.96
CA HIS A 163 -9.52 -6.52 -21.24
C HIS A 163 -8.10 -6.41 -21.81
N TYR A 164 -7.33 -5.43 -21.35
CA TYR A 164 -5.89 -5.39 -21.61
C TYR A 164 -5.12 -5.76 -20.35
N VAL A 165 -3.96 -6.38 -20.49
CA VAL A 165 -3.04 -6.64 -19.39
C VAL A 165 -1.82 -5.74 -19.56
N ALA A 166 -1.68 -4.75 -18.68
CA ALA A 166 -0.54 -3.84 -18.66
C ALA A 166 0.58 -4.38 -17.76
N THR A 167 1.82 -4.29 -18.24
CA THR A 167 3.03 -4.55 -17.46
C THR A 167 3.55 -3.24 -16.89
N LEU A 168 3.53 -3.11 -15.56
CA LEU A 168 3.86 -1.88 -14.85
C LEU A 168 5.00 -2.12 -13.85
N TYR A 169 6.00 -1.26 -13.85
CA TYR A 169 7.09 -1.31 -12.86
C TYR A 169 6.87 -0.27 -11.76
N SER A 170 6.89 -0.71 -10.49
CA SER A 170 6.87 0.18 -9.33
C SER A 170 8.30 0.42 -8.85
N SER A 171 8.81 1.62 -9.06
CA SER A 171 10.12 2.04 -8.53
C SER A 171 10.20 2.04 -7.01
N LYS A 172 9.06 2.14 -6.33
CA LYS A 172 8.97 2.16 -4.86
C LYS A 172 9.16 0.77 -4.24
N LEU A 173 8.64 -0.25 -4.91
CA LEU A 173 8.75 -1.64 -4.47
C LEU A 173 9.84 -2.42 -5.21
N ASP A 174 10.43 -1.83 -6.27
CA ASP A 174 11.41 -2.48 -7.15
C ASP A 174 10.86 -3.78 -7.76
N GLU A 175 9.59 -3.73 -8.19
CA GLU A 175 8.84 -4.90 -8.67
C GLU A 175 7.99 -4.59 -9.91
N VAL A 176 7.80 -5.62 -10.74
CA VAL A 176 6.94 -5.59 -11.93
C VAL A 176 5.62 -6.28 -11.65
N TYR A 177 4.53 -5.59 -11.97
CA TYR A 177 3.16 -6.01 -11.79
C TYR A 177 2.42 -6.12 -13.12
N LEU A 178 1.56 -7.13 -13.22
CA LEU A 178 0.53 -7.21 -14.25
C LEU A 178 -0.78 -6.64 -13.69
N VAL A 179 -1.39 -5.72 -14.45
CA VAL A 179 -2.62 -5.02 -14.08
C VAL A 179 -3.65 -5.15 -15.21
N ASP A 180 -4.85 -5.60 -14.87
CA ASP A 180 -5.96 -5.67 -15.82
C ASP A 180 -6.53 -4.26 -16.03
N ILE A 181 -6.61 -3.83 -17.29
CA ILE A 181 -7.26 -2.59 -17.73
C ILE A 181 -8.63 -2.95 -18.28
N LEU A 182 -9.67 -2.51 -17.59
CA LEU A 182 -11.04 -2.95 -17.84
C LEU A 182 -11.78 -2.16 -18.93
N ASP A 183 -11.28 -0.96 -19.27
CA ASP A 183 -11.83 -0.19 -20.38
C ASP A 183 -11.31 -0.74 -21.72
N VAL A 184 -12.18 -1.39 -22.49
CA VAL A 184 -11.85 -1.95 -23.81
C VAL A 184 -11.54 -0.87 -24.84
N ASP A 185 -12.01 0.37 -24.63
CA ASP A 185 -11.71 1.54 -25.45
C ASP A 185 -10.44 2.29 -24.98
N SER A 186 -9.71 1.73 -24.01
CA SER A 186 -8.47 2.30 -23.48
C SER A 186 -7.44 2.54 -24.59
N LYS A 187 -6.71 3.65 -24.45
CA LYS A 187 -5.56 3.99 -25.29
C LYS A 187 -4.24 3.39 -24.78
N VAL A 188 -4.30 2.41 -23.87
CA VAL A 188 -3.11 1.82 -23.23
C VAL A 188 -2.07 1.30 -24.22
N LEU A 189 -2.49 0.74 -25.36
CA LEU A 189 -1.58 0.26 -26.41
C LEU A 189 -0.80 1.37 -27.12
N SER A 190 -1.25 2.63 -27.01
CA SER A 190 -0.58 3.79 -27.61
C SER A 190 0.36 4.53 -26.67
N LEU A 191 0.49 4.07 -25.42
CA LEU A 191 1.40 4.67 -24.45
C LEU A 191 2.85 4.32 -24.79
N ASP A 192 3.74 5.30 -24.67
CA ASP A 192 5.17 5.10 -24.89
C ASP A 192 5.79 4.27 -23.76
N LEU A 193 6.73 3.39 -24.10
CA LEU A 193 7.53 2.64 -23.13
C LEU A 193 8.25 3.60 -22.16
N GLY A 194 8.16 3.32 -20.86
CA GLY A 194 8.74 4.15 -19.80
C GLY A 194 7.88 5.34 -19.38
N SER A 195 6.68 5.52 -19.97
CA SER A 195 5.74 6.55 -19.52
C SER A 195 5.37 6.34 -18.06
N LYS A 196 5.40 7.42 -17.28
CA LYS A 196 4.91 7.41 -15.90
C LYS A 196 3.38 7.42 -15.88
N VAL A 197 2.77 6.48 -15.18
CA VAL A 197 1.32 6.29 -15.17
C VAL A 197 0.76 6.08 -13.76
N ASN A 198 -0.49 6.51 -13.58
CA ASN A 198 -1.33 6.21 -12.41
C ASN A 198 -2.56 5.40 -12.86
N MET A 199 -2.97 4.47 -12.01
CA MET A 199 -4.20 3.68 -12.21
C MET A 199 -5.45 4.52 -11.90
N ILE A 200 -6.40 4.58 -12.83
CA ILE A 200 -7.71 5.23 -12.66
C ILE A 200 -8.70 4.22 -12.08
N GLU A 201 -9.36 4.55 -10.97
CA GLU A 201 -10.33 3.65 -10.30
C GLU A 201 -9.71 2.27 -10.00
N ALA A 202 -8.54 2.28 -9.36
CA ALA A 202 -7.83 1.07 -9.00
C ALA A 202 -8.60 0.19 -8.00
N THR A 203 -8.55 -1.11 -8.23
CA THR A 203 -9.09 -2.16 -7.37
C THR A 203 -8.03 -3.23 -7.16
N ALA A 204 -8.06 -3.87 -5.99
CA ALA A 204 -7.08 -4.88 -5.65
C ALA A 204 -7.67 -5.99 -4.80
N ARG A 205 -7.16 -7.19 -5.03
CA ARG A 205 -7.47 -8.37 -4.24
C ARG A 205 -6.19 -9.06 -3.84
N VAL A 206 -6.04 -9.35 -2.56
CA VAL A 206 -4.92 -10.16 -2.06
C VAL A 206 -5.34 -11.62 -1.91
N PHE A 207 -4.45 -12.54 -2.26
CA PHE A 207 -4.70 -13.97 -2.17
C PHE A 207 -3.39 -14.76 -2.02
N ARG A 208 -3.51 -16.01 -1.60
CA ARG A 208 -2.38 -16.93 -1.55
C ARG A 208 -2.07 -17.42 -2.95
N SER A 209 -0.83 -17.24 -3.41
CA SER A 209 -0.40 -17.87 -4.67
C SER A 209 -0.28 -19.39 -4.49
N ALA A 210 -0.92 -20.14 -5.40
CA ALA A 210 -0.79 -21.59 -5.46
C ALA A 210 0.59 -22.05 -5.95
N ALA A 211 1.35 -21.16 -6.61
CA ALA A 211 2.71 -21.46 -7.08
C ALA A 211 3.78 -21.31 -5.97
N GLU A 212 3.42 -20.72 -4.83
CA GLU A 212 4.34 -20.26 -3.80
C GLU A 212 3.97 -20.81 -2.41
N VAL A 213 3.47 -22.06 -2.40
CA VAL A 213 2.96 -22.76 -1.22
C VAL A 213 3.95 -22.75 -0.05
N ASP A 214 5.25 -22.78 -0.36
CA ASP A 214 6.35 -22.92 0.61
C ASP A 214 7.00 -21.59 1.02
N THR A 215 6.86 -20.51 0.24
CA THR A 215 7.53 -19.22 0.53
C THR A 215 6.71 -18.31 1.44
N GLY A 216 5.40 -18.56 1.58
CA GLY A 216 4.53 -17.77 2.44
C GLY A 216 4.32 -16.34 1.92
N VAL A 217 4.47 -16.12 0.62
CA VAL A 217 4.27 -14.82 -0.02
C VAL A 217 2.80 -14.67 -0.46
N THR A 218 2.26 -13.47 -0.29
CA THR A 218 0.90 -13.14 -0.73
C THR A 218 0.97 -12.49 -2.10
N SER A 219 0.08 -12.87 -3.00
CA SER A 219 -0.07 -12.21 -4.29
C SER A 219 -1.16 -11.16 -4.26
N ILE A 220 -1.01 -10.15 -5.11
CA ILE A 220 -2.00 -9.13 -5.37
C ILE A 220 -2.42 -9.17 -6.83
N SER A 221 -3.72 -9.26 -7.06
CA SER A 221 -4.32 -8.98 -8.36
C SER A 221 -4.79 -7.54 -8.33
N MET A 222 -4.39 -6.77 -9.33
CA MET A 222 -4.76 -5.37 -9.49
C MET A 222 -5.52 -5.21 -10.79
N LYS A 223 -6.58 -4.40 -10.73
CA LYS A 223 -7.35 -4.00 -11.90
C LYS A 223 -7.62 -2.51 -11.81
N CYS A 224 -7.73 -1.85 -12.94
CA CYS A 224 -8.16 -0.46 -12.99
C CYS A 224 -9.03 -0.23 -14.21
N LYS A 225 -9.76 0.89 -14.21
CA LYS A 225 -10.54 1.29 -15.39
C LYS A 225 -9.61 1.60 -16.56
N ASP A 226 -8.65 2.49 -16.34
CA ASP A 226 -7.66 2.89 -17.34
C ASP A 226 -6.37 3.40 -16.68
N LEU A 227 -5.35 3.72 -17.49
CA LEU A 227 -4.12 4.36 -17.05
C LEU A 227 -4.10 5.84 -17.44
N SER A 228 -3.72 6.69 -16.50
CA SER A 228 -3.49 8.12 -16.74
C SER A 228 -1.99 8.42 -16.78
N VAL A 229 -1.53 9.13 -17.81
CA VAL A 229 -0.13 9.57 -17.90
C VAL A 229 0.13 10.70 -16.92
N VAL A 230 1.15 10.53 -16.09
CA VAL A 230 1.66 11.56 -15.19
C VAL A 230 2.51 12.51 -16.01
N LYS A 231 1.99 13.71 -16.28
CA LYS A 231 2.77 14.78 -16.91
C LYS A 231 3.79 15.29 -15.89
N GLU A 232 5.07 15.02 -16.10
CA GLU A 232 6.11 15.66 -15.32
C GLU A 232 6.02 17.17 -15.55
N THR A 233 5.72 17.91 -14.48
CA THR A 233 5.94 19.35 -14.48
C THR A 233 7.45 19.53 -14.40
N SER A 234 8.09 19.68 -15.55
CA SER A 234 9.49 20.04 -15.62
C SER A 234 9.67 21.35 -14.85
N LYS A 235 10.14 21.27 -13.60
CA LYS A 235 10.81 22.40 -12.96
C LYS A 235 12.04 22.63 -13.82
N SER A 236 11.93 23.59 -14.74
CA SER A 236 13.05 24.09 -15.51
C SER A 236 14.08 24.61 -14.51
N THR A 237 15.08 23.78 -14.18
CA THR A 237 16.35 24.27 -13.69
C THR A 237 17.04 24.89 -14.89
N VAL A 238 16.66 26.13 -15.20
CA VAL A 238 17.50 27.01 -16.00
C VAL A 238 18.86 27.03 -15.29
N PRO A 239 19.97 26.67 -15.97
CA PRO A 239 21.28 26.84 -15.39
C PRO A 239 21.48 28.33 -15.14
N SER A 240 21.59 28.74 -13.88
CA SER A 240 22.04 30.08 -13.54
C SER A 240 23.45 30.24 -14.10
N GLN A 241 23.54 31.00 -15.20
CA GLN A 241 24.79 31.40 -15.82
C GLN A 241 25.67 32.07 -14.75
N PRO A 242 26.91 31.62 -14.51
CA PRO A 242 27.77 32.27 -13.54
C PRO A 242 28.10 33.69 -14.03
N SER A 243 27.84 34.68 -13.19
CA SER A 243 28.26 36.07 -13.40
C SER A 243 29.77 36.11 -13.61
N PRO A 244 30.31 36.90 -14.56
CA PRO A 244 31.74 37.06 -14.70
C PRO A 244 32.28 37.76 -13.45
N SER A 245 33.24 37.14 -12.78
CA SER A 245 34.00 37.79 -11.73
C SER A 245 34.96 38.80 -12.37
N SER A 246 34.84 40.05 -11.96
CA SER A 246 35.77 41.12 -12.31
C SER A 246 37.14 40.80 -11.71
N GLN A 247 38.12 40.46 -12.54
CA GLN A 247 39.53 40.60 -12.21
C GLN A 247 39.95 42.06 -12.36
N ASN A 248 40.46 42.66 -11.28
CA ASN A 248 41.56 43.62 -11.27
C ASN A 248 42.03 43.75 -9.82
N GLN A 249 43.15 43.15 -9.45
CA GLN A 249 44.53 43.65 -9.58
C GLN A 249 44.99 44.21 -8.23
N GLU A 250 45.75 43.42 -7.48
CA GLU A 250 46.83 43.93 -6.65
C GLU A 250 48.04 43.02 -6.84
N SER A 251 49.04 43.53 -7.55
CA SER A 251 50.34 42.91 -7.70
C SER A 251 51.35 43.63 -6.82
N ASN A 252 52.04 42.80 -6.03
CA ASN A 252 53.40 42.92 -5.53
C ASN A 252 53.79 44.01 -4.52
N LYS A 253 54.04 43.49 -3.30
CA LYS A 253 55.24 43.70 -2.47
C LYS A 253 56.41 44.37 -3.21
N THR A 254 56.96 45.42 -2.62
CA THR A 254 58.42 45.54 -2.46
C THR A 254 58.73 46.24 -1.12
N LYS A 255 59.56 45.60 -0.29
CA LYS A 255 60.30 46.21 0.83
C LYS A 255 61.55 46.90 0.26
N ASN A 256 61.90 48.10 0.73
CA ASN A 256 63.25 48.39 1.24
C ASN A 256 63.35 49.81 1.83
N ASN A 257 64.08 49.84 2.95
CA ASN A 257 64.72 50.95 3.70
C ASN A 257 63.87 52.09 4.23
#